data_AF-A0A4P0Y4E4-F1
#
_entry.id   AF-A0A4P0Y4E4-F1
#
_cell.length_a   1.000
_cell.length_b   1.000
_cell.length_c   1.000
_cell.angle_alpha   90.00
_cell.angle_beta   90.00
_cell.angle_gamma   90.00
#
_symmetry.space_group_name_H-M   'P 1'
#
loop_
_entity.id
_entity.type
_entity.pdbx_description
1 polymer ?
#
loop_
_entity_poly.entity_id
_entity_poly.type
_entity_poly.pdbx_seq_one_letter_code
_entity_poly.pdbx_strand_id
1 'polypeptide(L)' 'MRGVDGHDADAIKRAVEEARAVTDKPSLLMCKTIIGFGSPNKAGTHDSHGAPLGDAEIALTREALGWKHAPFDIPV' A
#
# COMPACT_ATOMS: atom_id res chain seq x y z
N MET A 1 -3.66 1.60 18.00
CA MET A 1 -4.56 2.51 17.27
C MET A 1 -5.47 1.70 16.34
N ARG A 2 -6.76 2.05 16.24
CA ARG A 2 -7.72 1.37 15.35
C ARG A 2 -8.08 2.26 14.16
N GLY A 3 -8.38 1.65 13.02
CA GLY A 3 -8.92 2.36 11.85
C GLY A 3 -7.95 3.32 11.18
N VAL A 4 -6.64 3.04 11.25
CA VAL A 4 -5.64 3.84 10.52
C VAL A 4 -5.84 3.57 9.04
N ASP A 5 -6.05 4.60 8.22
CA ASP A 5 -6.05 4.43 6.77
C ASP A 5 -4.62 4.13 6.31
N GLY A 6 -4.41 2.93 5.77
CA GLY A 6 -3.10 2.47 5.33
C GLY A 6 -2.64 3.05 3.99
N HIS A 7 -3.49 3.85 3.34
CA HIS A 7 -3.17 4.58 2.11
C HIS A 7 -3.07 6.11 2.32
N ASP A 8 -3.15 6.58 3.57
CA ASP A 8 -2.93 7.97 3.96
C ASP A 8 -1.63 8.09 4.77
N ALA A 9 -0.62 8.73 4.18
CA ALA A 9 0.68 8.92 4.80
C ALA A 9 0.61 9.71 6.12
N ASP A 10 -0.27 10.70 6.22
CA ASP A 10 -0.42 11.51 7.42
C ASP A 10 -1.13 10.73 8.53
N ALA A 11 -2.11 9.89 8.19
CA ALA A 11 -2.75 9.00 9.15
C ALA A 11 -1.75 8.00 9.76
N ILE A 12 -0.90 7.40 8.93
CA ILE A 12 0.16 6.49 9.38
C ILE A 12 1.15 7.25 10.25
N LYS A 13 1.62 8.43 9.81
CA LYS A 13 2.59 9.24 10.56
C LYS A 13 2.07 9.57 11.97
N ARG A 14 0.84 10.05 12.09
CA ARG A 14 0.21 10.35 13.39
C ARG A 14 0.14 9.11 14.29
N ALA A 15 -0.28 7.96 13.74
CA ALA A 15 -0.37 6.72 14.50
C ALA A 15 1.00 6.22 14.99
N VAL A 16 2.05 6.40 14.18
CA VAL A 16 3.43 6.06 14.56
C VAL A 16 3.96 7.00 15.64
N GLU A 17 3.70 8.30 15.54
CA GLU A 17 4.09 9.29 16.56
C GLU A 17 3.42 8.99 17.92
N GLU A 18 2.11 8.70 17.91
CA GLU A 18 1.37 8.28 19.10
C GLU A 18 1.96 6.98 19.69
N ALA A 19 2.30 5.99 18.85
CA ALA A 19 2.86 4.73 19.29
C ALA A 19 4.25 4.87 19.93
N ARG A 20 5.07 5.79 19.42
CA ARG A 20 6.41 6.09 19.97
C ARG A 20 6.35 6.84 21.30
N ALA A 21 5.30 7.62 21.53
CA ALA A 21 5.08 8.32 22.80
C ALA A 21 4.70 7.36 23.94
N VAL A 22 4.25 6.14 23.62
CA VAL A 22 3.92 5.10 24.59
C VAL A 22 5.18 4.33 24.98
N THR A 23 5.63 4.50 26.23
CA THR A 23 6.91 3.93 26.73
C THR A 23 6.73 2.74 27.68
N ASP A 24 5.50 2.35 28.00
CA ASP A 24 5.16 1.37 29.05
C ASP A 24 4.48 0.10 28.51
N LYS A 25 4.23 0.00 27.21
CA LYS A 25 3.55 -1.13 26.56
C LYS A 25 3.86 -1.21 25.06
N PRO A 26 3.74 -2.40 24.44
CA PRO A 26 3.79 -2.52 22.99
C PRO A 26 2.58 -1.85 22.33
N SER A 27 2.76 -1.42 21.08
CA SER A 27 1.71 -0.81 20.25
C SER A 27 1.34 -1.71 19.07
N LEU A 28 0.04 -1.79 18.77
CA LEU A 28 -0.50 -2.39 17.55
C LEU A 28 -1.24 -1.32 16.74
N LEU A 29 -0.84 -1.12 15.48
CA LEU A 29 -1.48 -0.21 14.53
C LEU A 29 -2.31 -1.05 13.56
N MET A 30 -3.63 -0.89 13.60
CA MET A 30 -4.55 -1.60 12.71
C MET A 30 -4.78 -0.79 11.43
N CYS A 31 -3.85 -0.93 10.48
CA CYS A 31 -3.91 -0.25 9.18
C CYS A 31 -4.88 -0.98 8.24
N LYS A 32 -5.88 -0.26 7.74
CA LYS A 32 -6.79 -0.74 6.71
C LYS A 32 -6.18 -0.48 5.34
N THR A 33 -5.90 -1.53 4.59
CA THR A 33 -5.30 -1.46 3.24
C THR A 33 -6.18 -2.19 2.23
N ILE A 34 -5.81 -2.07 0.95
CA ILE A 34 -6.37 -2.84 -0.16
C ILE A 34 -5.22 -3.70 -0.69
N ILE A 35 -5.36 -5.02 -0.63
CA ILE A 35 -4.38 -5.93 -1.25
C ILE A 35 -4.30 -5.66 -2.75
N GLY A 36 -3.10 -5.61 -3.32
CA GLY A 36 -2.93 -5.28 -4.74
C GLY A 36 -3.35 -3.85 -5.12
N PHE A 37 -3.37 -2.90 -4.19
CA PHE A 37 -3.70 -1.50 -4.47
C PHE A 37 -2.97 -0.97 -5.73
N GLY A 38 -3.73 -0.26 -6.59
CA GLY A 38 -3.25 0.26 -7.86
C GLY A 38 -3.60 -0.62 -9.06
N SER A 39 -3.73 -1.94 -8.88
CA SER A 39 -4.18 -2.84 -9.95
C SER A 39 -5.68 -2.71 -10.21
N PRO A 40 -6.12 -2.22 -11.37
CA PRO A 40 -7.54 -1.96 -11.60
C PRO A 40 -8.43 -3.21 -11.51
N ASN A 41 -7.92 -4.37 -11.94
CA ASN A 41 -8.72 -5.60 -12.02
C ASN A 41 -8.45 -6.58 -10.88
N LYS A 42 -7.32 -6.46 -10.15
CA LYS A 42 -6.95 -7.40 -9.07
C LYS A 42 -6.84 -6.76 -7.68
N ALA A 43 -6.95 -5.44 -7.56
CA ALA A 43 -7.02 -4.80 -6.25
C ALA A 43 -8.24 -5.30 -5.45
N GLY A 44 -8.01 -5.67 -4.19
CA GLY A 44 -9.05 -6.17 -3.29
C GLY A 44 -9.47 -7.62 -3.54
N THR A 45 -8.84 -8.33 -4.49
CA THR A 45 -9.17 -9.72 -4.81
C THR A 45 -8.06 -10.68 -4.38
N HIS A 46 -8.44 -11.93 -4.14
CA HIS A 46 -7.52 -13.02 -3.82
C HIS A 46 -6.49 -13.31 -4.93
N ASP A 47 -6.78 -12.97 -6.19
CA ASP A 47 -5.88 -13.20 -7.33
C ASP A 47 -4.59 -12.38 -7.24
N SER A 48 -4.59 -11.30 -6.46
CA SER A 48 -3.39 -10.49 -6.20
C SER A 48 -2.46 -11.07 -5.12
N HIS A 49 -2.86 -12.18 -4.47
CA HIS A 49 -2.13 -12.72 -3.32
C HIS A 49 -0.83 -13.44 -3.69
N GLY A 50 -0.90 -14.39 -4.62
CA GLY A 50 0.14 -15.40 -4.80
C GLY A 50 0.52 -15.70 -6.24
N ALA A 51 0.05 -14.91 -7.20
CA ALA A 51 0.34 -15.09 -8.62
C ALA A 51 0.80 -13.77 -9.26
N PRO A 52 1.64 -13.83 -10.31
CA PRO A 52 1.98 -12.65 -11.09
C PRO A 52 0.73 -11.94 -11.61
N LEU A 53 0.77 -10.60 -11.69
CA LEU A 53 -0.34 -9.81 -12.23
C LEU A 53 -0.56 -10.11 -13.72
N GLY A 54 0.53 -10.28 -14.48
CA GLY A 54 0.54 -10.43 -15.94
C GLY A 54 0.76 -9.10 -16.64
N ASP A 55 1.39 -9.12 -17.82
CA ASP A 55 1.90 -7.90 -18.48
C ASP A 55 0.82 -6.86 -18.78
N ALA A 56 -0.38 -7.31 -19.19
CA ALA A 56 -1.52 -6.43 -19.44
C ALA A 56 -1.97 -5.71 -18.16
N GLU A 57 -2.07 -6.43 -17.05
CA GLU A 57 -2.46 -5.86 -15.76
C GLU A 57 -1.39 -4.93 -15.20
N ILE A 58 -0.12 -5.25 -15.41
CA ILE A 58 1.02 -4.40 -15.04
C ILE A 58 0.96 -3.07 -15.81
N ALA A 59 0.63 -3.08 -17.11
CA ALA A 59 0.49 -1.86 -17.91
C ALA A 59 -0.64 -0.96 -17.36
N LEU A 60 -1.80 -1.55 -17.07
CA LEU A 60 -2.94 -0.83 -16.48
C LEU A 60 -2.62 -0.29 -15.07
N THR A 61 -1.89 -1.06 -14.26
CA THR A 61 -1.45 -0.63 -12.93
C THR A 61 -0.52 0.59 -13.01
N ARG A 62 0.41 0.60 -13.99
CA ARG A 62 1.28 1.76 -14.24
C ARG A 62 0.48 3.00 -14.62
N GLU A 63 -0.50 2.86 -15.51
CA GLU A 63 -1.39 3.95 -15.91
C GLU A 63 -2.16 4.50 -14.71
N ALA A 64 -2.80 3.63 -13.92
CA ALA A 64 -3.57 4.02 -12.74
C ALA A 64 -2.73 4.72 -11.66
N LEU A 65 -1.46 4.32 -11.49
CA LEU A 65 -0.53 4.94 -10.54
C LEU A 65 0.20 6.17 -11.10
N GLY A 66 0.04 6.49 -12.39
CA GLY A 66 0.83 7.51 -13.06
C GLY A 66 2.34 7.17 -13.14
N TRP A 67 2.70 5.90 -13.03
CA TRP A 67 4.09 5.42 -13.03
C TRP A 67 4.60 5.18 -14.45
N LYS A 68 5.44 6.09 -14.96
CA LYS A 68 5.89 6.09 -16.36
C LYS A 68 7.20 5.34 -16.63
N HIS A 69 7.90 4.92 -15.59
CA HIS A 69 9.22 4.31 -15.73
C HIS A 69 9.13 2.84 -16.10
N ALA A 70 10.11 2.40 -16.91
CA ALA A 70 10.25 1.03 -17.35
C ALA A 70 10.49 0.07 -16.16
N PRO A 71 10.33 -1.26 -16.34
CA PRO A 71 10.76 -2.21 -15.33
C PRO A 71 12.22 -1.95 -14.91
N PHE A 72 12.46 -1.83 -13.60
CA PHE A 72 13.78 -1.61 -12.99
C PHE A 72 14.44 -0.25 -13.32
N ASP A 73 13.67 0.73 -13.79
CA ASP A 73 14.12 2.11 -13.99
C ASP A 73 13.55 3.03 -12.89
N ILE A 74 14.43 3.77 -12.20
CA ILE A 74 14.09 4.69 -11.11
C ILE A 74 14.75 6.04 -11.42
N PRO A 75 13.98 7.14 -11.50
CA PRO A 75 14.55 8.46 -11.71
C PRO A 75 15.39 8.87 -10.51
N VAL A 76 16.49 9.58 -10.78
CA VAL A 76 17.34 10.24 -9.78
C VAL A 76 16.85 11.64 -9.45
#